data_AF-A0A7S4QJK4-F1
#
_entry.id   AF-A0A7S4QJK4-F1
#
_cell.length_a   1.000
_cell.length_b   1.000
_cell.length_c   1.000
_cell.angle_alpha   90.00
_cell.angle_beta   90.00
_cell.angle_gamma   90.00
#
_symmetry.space_group_name_H-M   'P 1'
#
loop_
_entity.id
_entity.type
_entity.pdbx_description
1 polymer ?
#
loop_
_entity_poly.entity_id
_entity_poly.type
_entity_poly.pdbx_seq_one_letter_code
_entity_poly.pdbx_strand_id
1 'polypeptide(L)'
;GSRSKPVCKSDASWAGFKNTYDTKLPLHAECRAAERQLNITYTACANEKAALCGVKEAECNAFEEEKNKPNDPTGECAVNAMPREAWLGHIAQRFAGLNATFQLKKKKCEDAKGPCNYKVCDLSGLQSKRQECNTLLGDVQAAACSWATAKKVSCNNFDGCWKSATETYANLKATHESEQKQRKLSWRITERLKCLIAADGKTDKNAEIEKCTIAPKPDTSHLNITFPNLPPNPGCQDPVLFPCNGPYLAAIKVSGMDLPDCNTCPMPSPPGPPGPPVPLGDSFAAGGAFHLIDTQGYKVWGNCGGAGVEPAKCPDHPGRILTPTLLQSVMTGSFPADDPPAKVFTTRYGNFWLSQSGKVWSTGTTGIWNEPGAGKGEYLPTELFPSFFANKPPVIKFAGNEDNNIMVFVLKDGSVYWAGSLLGGWVTTPEKVLMPPAVDVKSSASRHIAVLTRAGEVWGIARDRAPWKIEGLPAGDPAKLVVHMQSHAWARTQSGRWYSWGFNEWGQLGRDTGGQIGSAAGLVTTLPSDEKPVQVAGGDRATFVLTESGKILSVGVNSHGRLGDGTTTHRRTWTYVKNLPADDPVVWAGAFEYQSFARTKSGKFFSWGYGQGKGVGDGTRQDRHLPVLIPEVAFPAV
;
A
#
# COMPACT_ATOMS: atom_id res chain seq x y z
N GLY A 1 -8.95 6.13 43.70
CA GLY A 1 -9.88 6.61 42.66
C GLY A 1 -9.78 5.70 41.46
N SER A 2 -10.90 5.12 41.04
CA SER A 2 -11.04 4.13 39.98
C SER A 2 -10.51 4.62 38.63
N ARG A 3 -9.27 4.25 38.28
CA ARG A 3 -8.82 4.27 36.88
C ARG A 3 -9.47 3.07 36.19
N SER A 4 -10.15 3.32 35.08
CA SER A 4 -10.78 2.30 34.23
C SER A 4 -9.81 1.15 33.96
N LYS A 5 -10.23 -0.08 34.29
CA LYS A 5 -9.47 -1.28 33.96
C LYS A 5 -9.40 -1.39 32.43
N PRO A 6 -8.23 -1.63 31.82
CA PRO A 6 -8.16 -1.96 30.41
C PRO A 6 -8.83 -3.34 30.24
N VAL A 7 -10.03 -3.34 29.66
CA VAL A 7 -10.70 -4.58 29.26
C VAL A 7 -10.41 -4.74 27.77
N CYS A 8 -9.52 -5.69 27.42
CA CYS A 8 -9.37 -6.11 26.02
C CYS A 8 -10.70 -6.73 25.58
N LYS A 9 -11.54 -5.96 24.90
CA LYS A 9 -12.80 -6.45 24.34
C LYS A 9 -12.56 -6.93 22.93
N SER A 10 -13.07 -8.11 22.62
CA SER A 10 -13.25 -8.52 21.24
C SER A 10 -14.51 -7.83 20.72
N ASP A 11 -14.36 -6.70 20.02
CA ASP A 11 -15.52 -6.05 19.42
C ASP A 11 -16.15 -6.99 18.39
N ALA A 12 -17.47 -7.23 18.50
CA ALA A 12 -18.26 -8.14 17.67
C ALA A 12 -18.40 -7.68 16.19
N SER A 13 -17.41 -6.97 15.65
CA SER A 13 -17.44 -6.25 14.38
C SER A 13 -17.49 -7.16 13.15
N TRP A 14 -17.24 -8.47 13.28
CA TRP A 14 -17.26 -9.40 12.16
C TRP A 14 -18.60 -10.11 11.93
N ALA A 15 -19.56 -10.02 12.87
CA ALA A 15 -20.85 -10.69 12.73
C ALA A 15 -21.63 -10.19 11.50
N GLY A 16 -21.53 -8.88 11.20
CA GLY A 16 -22.13 -8.27 10.01
C GLY A 16 -21.59 -8.87 8.70
N PHE A 17 -20.27 -9.02 8.59
CA PHE A 17 -19.65 -9.62 7.40
C PHE A 17 -20.03 -11.09 7.23
N LYS A 18 -20.16 -11.84 8.33
CA LYS A 18 -20.63 -13.23 8.26
C LYS A 18 -22.06 -13.31 7.71
N ASN A 19 -22.94 -12.42 8.18
CA ASN A 19 -24.32 -12.35 7.71
C ASN A 19 -24.41 -12.03 6.21
N THR A 20 -23.53 -11.17 5.69
CA THR A 20 -23.43 -10.92 4.25
C THR A 20 -23.04 -12.17 3.47
N TYR A 21 -22.08 -12.96 3.96
CA TYR A 21 -21.72 -14.23 3.34
C TYR A 21 -22.89 -15.23 3.36
N ASP A 22 -23.52 -15.41 4.53
CA ASP A 22 -24.61 -16.36 4.74
C ASP A 22 -25.85 -16.03 3.88
N THR A 23 -26.08 -14.76 3.56
CA THR A 23 -27.20 -14.30 2.71
C THR A 23 -26.91 -14.44 1.21
N LYS A 24 -25.66 -14.29 0.78
CA LYS A 24 -25.26 -14.35 -0.64
C LYS A 24 -25.06 -15.78 -1.15
N LEU A 25 -24.63 -16.70 -0.28
CA LEU A 25 -24.38 -18.09 -0.62
C LEU A 25 -25.59 -18.82 -1.26
N PRO A 26 -26.81 -18.78 -0.69
CA PRO A 26 -27.97 -19.45 -1.29
C PRO A 26 -28.34 -18.85 -2.66
N LEU A 27 -28.22 -17.53 -2.84
CA LEU A 27 -28.51 -16.86 -4.12
C LEU A 27 -27.60 -17.36 -5.25
N HIS A 28 -26.31 -17.55 -4.96
CA HIS A 28 -25.38 -18.14 -5.93
C HIS A 28 -25.76 -19.60 -6.25
N ALA A 29 -26.11 -20.40 -5.23
CA ALA A 29 -26.49 -21.79 -5.43
C ALA A 29 -27.74 -21.93 -6.32
N GLU A 30 -28.76 -21.10 -6.08
CA GLU A 30 -29.98 -21.03 -6.89
C GLU A 30 -29.68 -20.61 -8.34
N CYS A 31 -28.82 -19.61 -8.54
CA CYS A 31 -28.40 -19.19 -9.88
C CYS A 31 -27.74 -20.34 -10.64
N ARG A 32 -26.81 -21.06 -9.99
CA ARG A 32 -26.10 -22.20 -10.60
C ARG A 32 -27.04 -23.36 -10.91
N ALA A 33 -28.05 -23.61 -10.10
CA ALA A 33 -29.09 -24.58 -10.42
C ALA A 33 -29.83 -24.21 -11.73
N ALA A 34 -30.15 -22.93 -11.91
CA ALA A 34 -30.78 -22.44 -13.14
C ALA A 34 -29.85 -22.51 -14.36
N GLU A 35 -28.56 -22.16 -14.22
CA GLU A 35 -27.55 -22.33 -15.28
C GLU A 35 -27.44 -23.79 -15.72
N ARG A 36 -27.42 -24.73 -14.76
CA ARG A 36 -27.36 -26.16 -15.05
C ARG A 36 -28.54 -26.61 -15.91
N GLN A 37 -29.75 -26.12 -15.62
CA GLN A 37 -30.93 -26.47 -16.41
C GLN A 37 -30.83 -25.95 -17.85
N LEU A 38 -30.29 -24.75 -18.05
CA LEU A 38 -30.01 -24.22 -19.38
C LEU A 38 -28.94 -25.04 -20.11
N ASN A 39 -27.89 -25.48 -19.41
CA ASN A 39 -26.83 -26.30 -19.99
C ASN A 39 -27.34 -27.68 -20.45
N ILE A 40 -28.25 -28.31 -19.69
CA ILE A 40 -28.91 -29.56 -20.08
C ILE A 40 -29.69 -29.35 -21.38
N THR A 41 -30.50 -28.29 -21.47
CA THR A 41 -31.29 -27.96 -22.66
C THR A 41 -30.39 -27.69 -23.88
N TYR A 42 -29.32 -26.92 -23.70
CA TYR A 42 -28.35 -26.62 -24.76
C TYR A 42 -27.64 -27.88 -25.26
N THR A 43 -27.17 -28.72 -24.33
CA THR A 43 -26.46 -29.97 -24.66
C THR A 43 -27.37 -30.93 -25.43
N ALA A 44 -28.64 -31.05 -25.05
CA ALA A 44 -29.61 -31.86 -25.79
C ALA A 44 -29.79 -31.36 -27.24
N CYS A 45 -29.94 -30.04 -27.43
CA CYS A 45 -30.02 -29.44 -28.76
C CYS A 45 -28.74 -29.67 -29.58
N ALA A 46 -27.57 -29.47 -28.97
CA ALA A 46 -26.27 -29.62 -29.63
C ALA A 46 -26.06 -31.07 -30.10
N ASN A 47 -26.44 -32.05 -29.28
CA ASN A 47 -26.37 -33.47 -29.65
C ASN A 47 -27.33 -33.80 -30.81
N GLU A 48 -28.56 -33.28 -30.78
CA GLU A 48 -29.53 -33.47 -31.86
C GLU A 48 -29.01 -32.86 -33.18
N LYS A 49 -28.44 -31.64 -33.13
CA LYS A 49 -27.83 -30.99 -34.29
C LYS A 49 -26.65 -31.79 -34.82
N ALA A 50 -25.78 -32.29 -33.95
CA ALA A 50 -24.64 -33.12 -34.34
C ALA A 50 -25.10 -34.40 -35.06
N ALA A 51 -26.16 -35.06 -34.56
CA ALA A 51 -26.74 -36.23 -35.22
C ALA A 51 -27.29 -35.89 -36.62
N LEU A 52 -28.04 -34.79 -36.76
CA LEU A 52 -28.56 -34.33 -38.06
C LEU A 52 -27.42 -34.00 -39.05
N CYS A 53 -26.35 -33.37 -38.57
CA CYS A 53 -25.20 -33.05 -39.40
C CYS A 53 -24.37 -34.30 -39.78
N GLY A 54 -24.32 -35.32 -38.92
CA GLY A 54 -23.74 -36.62 -39.26
C GLY A 54 -24.51 -37.34 -40.37
N VAL A 55 -25.84 -37.29 -40.37
CA VAL A 55 -26.67 -37.84 -41.45
C VAL A 55 -26.41 -37.11 -42.77
N LYS A 56 -26.35 -35.76 -42.74
CA LYS A 56 -25.99 -34.95 -43.92
C LYS A 56 -24.63 -35.35 -44.48
N GLU A 57 -23.62 -35.49 -43.62
CA GLU A 57 -22.27 -35.87 -44.03
C GLU A 57 -22.27 -37.25 -44.69
N ALA A 58 -22.89 -38.25 -44.06
CA ALA A 58 -22.98 -39.60 -44.61
C ALA A 58 -23.68 -39.63 -45.99
N GLU A 59 -24.84 -38.99 -46.12
CA GLU A 59 -25.61 -38.99 -47.37
C GLU A 59 -24.91 -38.19 -48.49
N CYS A 60 -24.25 -37.08 -48.16
CA CYS A 60 -23.51 -36.30 -49.15
C CYS A 60 -22.19 -36.95 -49.58
N ASN A 61 -21.48 -37.63 -48.67
CA ASN A 61 -20.33 -38.45 -49.03
C ASN A 61 -20.74 -39.60 -49.96
N ALA A 62 -21.85 -40.27 -49.65
CA ALA A 62 -22.40 -41.33 -50.50
C ALA A 62 -22.83 -40.84 -51.90
N PHE A 63 -23.22 -39.57 -52.03
CA PHE A 63 -23.48 -38.92 -53.32
C PHE A 63 -22.21 -38.57 -54.08
N GLU A 64 -21.20 -38.00 -53.42
CA GLU A 64 -19.91 -37.68 -54.05
C GLU A 64 -19.17 -38.95 -54.50
N GLU A 65 -19.25 -40.05 -53.74
CA GLU A 65 -18.76 -41.35 -54.19
C GLU A 65 -19.44 -41.80 -55.48
N GLU A 66 -20.77 -41.69 -55.59
CA GLU A 66 -21.52 -42.07 -56.79
C GLU A 66 -21.17 -41.20 -57.99
N LYS A 67 -21.00 -39.90 -57.77
CA LYS A 67 -20.61 -38.92 -58.79
C LYS A 67 -19.21 -39.20 -59.35
N ASN A 68 -18.31 -39.71 -58.52
CA ASN A 68 -16.92 -39.98 -58.88
C ASN A 68 -16.66 -41.45 -59.28
N LYS A 69 -17.70 -42.31 -59.35
CA LYS A 69 -17.52 -43.67 -59.85
C LYS A 69 -17.08 -43.64 -61.31
N PRO A 70 -15.93 -44.23 -61.66
CA PRO A 70 -15.55 -44.37 -63.06
C PRO A 70 -16.59 -45.24 -63.77
N ASN A 71 -16.99 -44.84 -64.98
CA ASN A 71 -17.63 -45.78 -65.91
C ASN A 71 -16.60 -46.88 -66.16
N ASP A 72 -16.85 -48.10 -65.69
CA ASP A 72 -15.99 -49.25 -65.96
C ASP A 72 -16.18 -49.70 -67.42
N PRO A 73 -15.25 -49.37 -68.33
CA PRO A 73 -15.41 -49.67 -69.75
C PRO A 73 -15.23 -51.16 -70.04
N THR A 74 -14.63 -51.91 -69.10
CA THR A 74 -14.18 -53.29 -69.34
C THR A 74 -15.33 -54.29 -69.38
N GLY A 75 -16.45 -54.00 -68.72
CA GLY A 75 -17.71 -54.74 -68.84
C GLY A 75 -18.71 -54.13 -69.84
N GLU A 76 -18.59 -52.83 -70.13
CA GLU A 76 -19.55 -52.08 -70.97
C GLU A 76 -19.32 -52.24 -72.47
N CYS A 77 -18.04 -52.45 -72.86
CA CYS A 77 -17.61 -52.68 -74.24
C CYS A 77 -17.16 -54.14 -74.48
N ALA A 78 -17.40 -55.07 -73.54
CA ALA A 78 -17.05 -56.47 -73.72
C ALA A 78 -17.79 -57.03 -74.95
N VAL A 79 -17.03 -57.54 -75.93
CA VAL A 79 -17.54 -58.09 -77.19
C VAL A 79 -18.18 -59.44 -76.91
N ASN A 80 -19.40 -59.43 -76.40
CA ASN A 80 -20.21 -60.62 -76.25
C ASN A 80 -21.01 -60.78 -77.53
N ALA A 81 -21.21 -62.02 -78.02
CA ALA A 81 -21.88 -62.33 -79.28
C ALA A 81 -23.41 -62.04 -79.27
N MET A 82 -23.79 -60.79 -78.97
CA MET A 82 -25.17 -60.31 -78.94
C MET A 82 -25.45 -59.40 -80.15
N PRO A 83 -26.67 -59.46 -80.73
CA PRO A 83 -27.10 -58.52 -81.76
C PRO A 83 -27.07 -57.06 -81.25
N ARG A 84 -26.69 -56.12 -82.13
CA ARG A 84 -26.54 -54.68 -81.81
C ARG A 84 -27.74 -54.09 -81.08
N GLU A 85 -28.95 -54.45 -81.47
CA GLU A 85 -30.20 -53.93 -80.88
C GLU A 85 -30.38 -54.40 -79.43
N ALA A 86 -30.05 -55.67 -79.14
CA ALA A 86 -30.08 -56.21 -77.79
C ALA A 86 -29.01 -55.55 -76.88
N TRP A 87 -27.81 -55.28 -77.42
CA TRP A 87 -26.77 -54.55 -76.71
C TRP A 87 -27.20 -53.10 -76.40
N LEU A 88 -27.73 -52.37 -77.39
CA LEU A 88 -28.25 -51.02 -77.20
C LEU A 88 -29.37 -50.98 -76.13
N GLY A 89 -30.27 -51.96 -76.13
CA GLY A 89 -31.29 -52.12 -75.10
C GLY A 89 -30.72 -52.35 -73.70
N HIS A 90 -29.72 -53.24 -73.58
CA HIS A 90 -29.02 -53.52 -72.32
C HIS A 90 -28.31 -52.29 -71.75
N ILE A 91 -27.59 -51.55 -72.60
CA ILE A 91 -26.88 -50.33 -72.21
C ILE A 91 -27.88 -49.24 -71.78
N ALA A 92 -28.96 -49.04 -72.51
CA ALA A 92 -30.00 -48.08 -72.15
C ALA A 92 -30.62 -48.38 -70.78
N GLN A 93 -30.95 -49.64 -70.48
CA GLN A 93 -31.47 -50.05 -69.16
C GLN A 93 -30.45 -49.83 -68.04
N ARG A 94 -29.17 -50.13 -68.28
CA ARG A 94 -28.09 -49.89 -67.31
C ARG A 94 -27.94 -48.40 -66.98
N PHE A 95 -27.88 -47.54 -68.00
CA PHE A 95 -27.81 -46.09 -67.79
C PHE A 95 -29.04 -45.54 -67.06
N ALA A 96 -30.23 -46.06 -67.35
CA ALA A 96 -31.44 -45.70 -66.60
C ALA A 96 -31.32 -46.05 -65.11
N GLY A 97 -30.78 -47.23 -64.79
CA GLY A 97 -30.52 -47.66 -63.40
C GLY A 97 -29.45 -46.82 -62.68
N LEU A 98 -28.36 -46.50 -63.36
CA LEU A 98 -27.30 -45.62 -62.83
C LEU A 98 -27.83 -44.20 -62.58
N ASN A 99 -28.56 -43.63 -63.53
CA ASN A 99 -29.19 -42.31 -63.37
C ASN A 99 -30.20 -42.32 -62.21
N ALA A 100 -31.04 -43.36 -62.08
CA ALA A 100 -31.96 -43.49 -60.94
C ALA A 100 -31.21 -43.50 -59.59
N THR A 101 -30.09 -44.23 -59.51
CA THR A 101 -29.24 -44.30 -58.32
C THR A 101 -28.60 -42.94 -58.00
N PHE A 102 -28.08 -42.27 -59.02
CA PHE A 102 -27.51 -40.93 -58.90
C PHE A 102 -28.53 -39.90 -58.39
N GLN A 103 -29.72 -39.84 -59.00
CA GLN A 103 -30.77 -38.91 -58.59
C GLN A 103 -31.26 -39.19 -57.16
N LEU A 104 -31.36 -40.47 -56.77
CA LEU A 104 -31.74 -40.84 -55.41
C LEU A 104 -30.73 -40.34 -54.38
N LYS A 105 -29.43 -40.59 -54.58
CA LYS A 105 -28.37 -40.15 -53.67
C LYS A 105 -28.25 -38.62 -53.64
N LYS A 106 -28.38 -37.96 -54.80
CA LYS A 106 -28.44 -36.50 -54.89
C LYS A 106 -29.56 -35.93 -54.02
N LYS A 107 -30.77 -36.47 -54.18
CA LYS A 107 -31.95 -36.05 -53.41
C LYS A 107 -31.74 -36.28 -51.91
N LYS A 108 -31.22 -37.43 -51.49
CA LYS A 108 -30.93 -37.70 -50.08
C LYS A 108 -29.94 -36.70 -49.46
N CYS A 109 -28.87 -36.36 -50.19
CA CYS A 109 -27.92 -35.33 -49.74
C CYS A 109 -28.59 -33.93 -49.67
N GLU A 110 -29.43 -33.58 -50.65
CA GLU A 110 -30.17 -32.31 -50.64
C GLU A 110 -31.18 -32.23 -49.48
N ASP A 111 -31.96 -33.28 -49.25
CA ASP A 111 -32.95 -33.39 -48.17
C ASP A 111 -32.28 -33.32 -46.78
N ALA A 112 -31.09 -33.90 -46.62
CA ALA A 112 -30.35 -33.89 -45.35
C ALA A 112 -29.68 -32.54 -45.02
N LYS A 113 -29.48 -31.63 -46.00
CA LYS A 113 -28.86 -30.32 -45.76
C LYS A 113 -29.72 -29.41 -44.87
N GLY A 114 -31.03 -29.40 -45.09
CA GLY A 114 -31.96 -28.54 -44.38
C GLY A 114 -31.93 -28.74 -42.86
N PRO A 115 -32.22 -29.96 -42.35
CA PRO A 115 -32.26 -30.23 -40.91
C PRO A 115 -30.99 -29.84 -40.15
N CYS A 116 -29.80 -30.10 -40.72
CA CYS A 116 -28.53 -29.71 -40.10
C CYS A 116 -28.31 -28.19 -40.12
N ASN A 117 -28.57 -27.53 -41.26
CA ASN A 117 -28.28 -26.10 -41.43
C ASN A 117 -29.26 -25.21 -40.63
N TYR A 118 -30.52 -25.60 -40.51
CA TYR A 118 -31.56 -24.80 -39.87
C TYR A 118 -31.75 -25.07 -38.37
N LYS A 119 -31.17 -26.15 -37.81
CA LYS A 119 -31.18 -26.36 -36.36
C LYS A 119 -30.26 -25.35 -35.68
N VAL A 120 -30.86 -24.42 -34.93
CA VAL A 120 -30.14 -23.42 -34.13
C VAL A 120 -30.25 -23.81 -32.65
N CYS A 121 -29.12 -23.84 -31.95
CA CYS A 121 -29.06 -24.06 -30.51
C CYS A 121 -28.64 -22.75 -29.85
N ASP A 122 -29.55 -22.12 -29.13
CA ASP A 122 -29.30 -20.83 -28.50
C ASP A 122 -28.35 -20.97 -27.31
N LEU A 123 -27.14 -20.44 -27.49
CA LEU A 123 -26.10 -20.39 -26.45
C LEU A 123 -26.16 -19.09 -25.63
N SER A 124 -26.87 -18.06 -26.13
CA SER A 124 -26.85 -16.72 -25.55
C SER A 124 -27.48 -16.67 -24.17
N GLY A 125 -28.59 -17.40 -23.97
CA GLY A 125 -29.23 -17.54 -22.65
C GLY A 125 -28.33 -18.22 -21.61
N LEU A 126 -27.62 -19.28 -22.01
CA LEU A 126 -26.67 -19.97 -21.13
C LEU A 126 -25.48 -19.08 -20.76
N GLN A 127 -24.89 -18.37 -21.73
CA GLN A 127 -23.78 -17.44 -21.50
C GLN A 127 -24.18 -16.29 -20.57
N SER A 128 -25.36 -15.71 -20.80
CA SER A 128 -25.88 -14.62 -19.97
C SER A 128 -26.11 -15.09 -18.54
N LYS A 129 -26.70 -16.28 -18.36
CA LYS A 129 -26.91 -16.86 -17.02
C LYS A 129 -25.59 -17.20 -16.32
N ARG A 130 -24.61 -17.74 -17.05
CA ARG A 130 -23.27 -17.99 -16.52
C ARG A 130 -22.60 -16.72 -16.01
N GLN A 131 -22.71 -15.62 -16.76
CA GLN A 131 -22.15 -14.34 -16.34
C GLN A 131 -22.82 -13.82 -15.06
N GLU A 132 -24.15 -13.92 -14.97
CA GLU A 132 -24.91 -13.57 -13.75
C GLU A 132 -24.44 -14.39 -12.53
N CYS A 133 -24.31 -15.71 -12.68
CA CYS A 133 -23.87 -16.58 -11.59
C CYS A 133 -22.40 -16.38 -11.22
N ASN A 134 -21.53 -16.01 -12.19
CA ASN A 134 -20.15 -15.63 -11.93
C ASN A 134 -20.06 -14.34 -11.11
N THR A 135 -20.92 -13.35 -11.38
CA THR A 135 -21.01 -12.12 -10.58
C THR A 135 -21.42 -12.43 -9.14
N LEU A 136 -22.44 -13.26 -8.94
CA LEU A 136 -22.86 -13.71 -7.59
C LEU A 136 -21.76 -14.50 -6.87
N LEU A 137 -20.98 -15.30 -7.59
CA LEU A 137 -19.82 -15.98 -7.02
C LEU A 137 -18.77 -14.98 -6.54
N GLY A 138 -18.51 -13.91 -7.31
CA GLY A 138 -17.64 -12.80 -6.91
C GLY A 138 -18.12 -12.13 -5.61
N ASP A 139 -19.41 -11.88 -5.47
CA ASP A 139 -20.00 -11.36 -4.23
C ASP A 139 -19.78 -12.29 -3.03
N VAL A 140 -19.97 -13.61 -3.22
CA VAL A 140 -19.78 -14.63 -2.18
C VAL A 140 -18.30 -14.70 -1.78
N GLN A 141 -17.38 -14.65 -2.76
CA GLN A 141 -15.93 -14.60 -2.53
C GLN A 141 -15.54 -13.35 -1.72
N ALA A 142 -16.04 -12.18 -2.12
CA ALA A 142 -15.77 -10.92 -1.45
C ALA A 142 -16.29 -10.94 0.00
N ALA A 143 -17.52 -11.40 0.22
CA ALA A 143 -18.12 -11.48 1.55
C ALA A 143 -17.37 -12.47 2.48
N ALA A 144 -16.98 -13.64 1.95
CA ALA A 144 -16.14 -14.60 2.66
C ALA A 144 -14.79 -13.96 3.05
N CYS A 145 -14.19 -13.21 2.13
CA CYS A 145 -12.93 -12.51 2.36
C CYS A 145 -13.04 -11.43 3.44
N SER A 146 -14.05 -10.57 3.36
CA SER A 146 -14.29 -9.51 4.35
C SER A 146 -14.51 -10.07 5.74
N TRP A 147 -15.28 -11.16 5.87
CA TRP A 147 -15.48 -11.84 7.16
C TRP A 147 -14.17 -12.37 7.73
N ALA A 148 -13.40 -13.07 6.90
CA ALA A 148 -12.20 -13.75 7.36
C ALA A 148 -11.08 -12.76 7.72
N THR A 149 -10.91 -11.70 6.93
CA THR A 149 -10.00 -10.60 7.22
C THR A 149 -10.40 -9.86 8.50
N ALA A 150 -11.68 -9.48 8.64
CA ALA A 150 -12.16 -8.78 9.84
C ALA A 150 -11.95 -9.61 11.11
N LYS A 151 -12.26 -10.91 11.06
CA LYS A 151 -12.02 -11.83 12.19
C LYS A 151 -10.52 -11.93 12.52
N LYS A 152 -9.64 -12.02 11.52
CA LYS A 152 -8.18 -12.08 11.73
C LYS A 152 -7.62 -10.78 12.31
N VAL A 153 -8.06 -9.62 11.83
CA VAL A 153 -7.68 -8.31 12.38
C VAL A 153 -8.09 -8.20 13.84
N SER A 154 -9.32 -8.57 14.17
CA SER A 154 -9.79 -8.53 15.56
C SER A 154 -9.03 -9.50 16.46
N CYS A 155 -8.68 -10.70 15.97
CA CYS A 155 -7.79 -11.62 16.69
C CYS A 155 -6.42 -11.00 16.97
N ASN A 156 -5.77 -10.43 15.94
CA ASN A 156 -4.47 -9.79 16.06
C ASN A 156 -4.50 -8.60 17.04
N ASN A 157 -5.57 -7.80 17.01
CA ASN A 157 -5.75 -6.67 17.93
C ASN A 157 -5.95 -7.13 19.37
N PHE A 158 -6.70 -8.21 19.59
CA PHE A 158 -6.88 -8.80 20.91
C PHE A 158 -5.55 -9.33 21.46
N ASP A 159 -4.80 -10.10 20.67
CA ASP A 159 -3.50 -10.64 21.08
C ASP A 159 -2.48 -9.52 21.35
N GLY A 160 -2.48 -8.46 20.54
CA GLY A 160 -1.67 -7.26 20.75
C GLY A 160 -2.04 -6.53 22.05
N CYS A 161 -3.33 -6.31 22.30
CA CYS A 161 -3.84 -5.72 23.55
C CYS A 161 -3.42 -6.55 24.77
N TRP A 162 -3.58 -7.87 24.69
CA TRP A 162 -3.21 -8.79 25.76
C TRP A 162 -1.71 -8.77 26.05
N LYS A 163 -0.86 -8.83 25.00
CA LYS A 163 0.59 -8.75 25.15
C LYS A 163 1.03 -7.41 25.77
N SER A 164 0.51 -6.30 25.28
CA SER A 164 0.81 -4.97 25.83
C SER A 164 0.37 -4.82 27.28
N ALA A 165 -0.82 -5.31 27.63
CA ALA A 165 -1.33 -5.27 29.00
C ALA A 165 -0.49 -6.14 29.96
N THR A 166 -0.04 -7.32 29.52
CA THR A 166 0.81 -8.21 30.32
C THR A 166 2.23 -7.65 30.50
N GLU A 167 2.82 -7.06 29.47
CA GLU A 167 4.10 -6.35 29.56
C GLU A 167 4.01 -5.13 30.50
N THR A 168 2.94 -4.34 30.40
CA THR A 168 2.69 -3.19 31.28
C THR A 168 2.56 -3.64 32.74
N TYR A 169 1.81 -4.72 32.99
CA TYR A 169 1.71 -5.30 34.33
C TYR A 169 3.08 -5.77 34.86
N ALA A 170 3.89 -6.44 34.04
CA ALA A 170 5.22 -6.89 34.43
C ALA A 170 6.14 -5.71 34.80
N ASN A 171 6.13 -4.64 34.01
CA ASN A 171 6.90 -3.43 34.27
C ASN A 171 6.44 -2.72 35.55
N LEU A 172 5.13 -2.55 35.74
CA LEU A 172 4.58 -1.95 36.95
C LEU A 172 4.90 -2.77 38.20
N LYS A 173 4.81 -4.09 38.11
CA LYS A 173 5.20 -5.01 39.19
C LYS A 173 6.67 -4.81 39.56
N ALA A 174 7.57 -4.82 38.58
CA ALA A 174 9.01 -4.61 38.82
C ALA A 174 9.31 -3.23 39.46
N THR A 175 8.65 -2.17 38.99
CA THR A 175 8.78 -0.82 39.57
C THR A 175 8.33 -0.81 41.02
N HIS A 176 7.14 -1.34 41.32
CA HIS A 176 6.62 -1.36 42.68
C HIS A 176 7.44 -2.25 43.62
N GLU A 177 8.00 -3.37 43.14
CA GLU A 177 8.95 -4.18 43.92
C GLU A 177 10.23 -3.40 44.27
N SER A 178 10.71 -2.55 43.36
CA SER A 178 11.86 -1.66 43.60
C SER A 178 11.53 -0.56 44.61
N GLU A 179 10.40 0.15 44.43
CA GLU A 179 9.92 1.18 45.35
C GLU A 179 9.69 0.61 46.76
N GLN A 180 9.16 -0.62 46.83
CA GLN A 180 8.97 -1.32 48.09
C GLN A 180 10.31 -1.54 48.82
N LYS A 181 11.36 -1.99 48.12
CA LYS A 181 12.70 -2.14 48.70
C LYS A 181 13.24 -0.81 49.23
N GLN A 182 13.07 0.26 48.46
CA GLN A 182 13.50 1.60 48.88
C GLN A 182 12.73 2.09 50.11
N ARG A 183 11.40 1.96 50.13
CA ARG A 183 10.57 2.36 51.29
C ARG A 183 10.92 1.57 52.54
N LYS A 184 11.20 0.27 52.42
CA LYS A 184 11.68 -0.55 53.54
C LYS A 184 13.03 -0.07 54.08
N LEU A 185 13.92 0.38 53.21
CA LEU A 185 15.20 0.96 53.62
C LEU A 185 15.00 2.32 54.30
N SER A 186 14.23 3.22 53.69
CA SER A 186 13.90 4.54 54.25
C SER A 186 13.26 4.41 55.63
N TRP A 187 12.31 3.49 55.81
CA TRP A 187 11.70 3.20 57.12
C TRP A 187 12.74 2.84 58.18
N ARG A 188 13.65 1.93 57.87
CA ARG A 188 14.72 1.52 58.80
C ARG A 188 15.66 2.67 59.15
N ILE A 189 16.00 3.52 58.18
CA ILE A 189 16.83 4.71 58.38
C ILE A 189 16.11 5.71 59.29
N THR A 190 14.84 6.00 59.01
CA THR A 190 14.02 6.93 59.80
C THR A 190 13.88 6.45 61.25
N GLU A 191 13.56 5.19 61.47
CA GLU A 191 13.44 4.61 62.81
C GLU A 191 14.79 4.64 63.56
N ARG A 192 15.90 4.41 62.85
CA ARG A 192 17.25 4.54 63.45
C ARG A 192 17.59 6.00 63.79
N LEU A 193 17.27 6.94 62.92
CA LEU A 193 17.46 8.38 63.18
C LEU A 193 16.63 8.87 64.37
N LYS A 194 15.37 8.42 64.49
CA LYS A 194 14.54 8.73 65.66
C LYS A 194 15.20 8.26 66.97
N CYS A 195 15.76 7.06 66.98
CA CYS A 195 16.51 6.54 68.13
C CYS A 195 17.72 7.43 68.47
N LEU A 196 18.52 7.79 67.45
CA LEU A 196 19.72 8.61 67.62
C LEU A 196 19.39 10.03 68.12
N ILE A 197 18.34 10.65 67.59
CA ILE A 197 17.88 11.98 68.04
C ILE A 197 17.41 11.91 69.50
N ALA A 198 16.70 10.86 69.89
CA ALA A 198 16.27 10.67 71.27
C ALA A 198 17.44 10.47 72.25
N ALA A 199 18.60 10.00 71.77
CA ALA A 199 19.82 9.87 72.57
C ALA A 199 20.56 11.22 72.76
N ASP A 200 20.35 12.21 71.88
CA ASP A 200 21.10 13.48 71.83
C ASP A 200 20.80 14.46 73.00
N GLY A 201 19.87 14.10 73.90
CA GLY A 201 19.51 14.90 75.08
C GLY A 201 19.73 14.20 76.43
N LYS A 202 20.40 13.04 76.46
CA LYS A 202 20.59 12.25 77.69
C LYS A 202 21.99 12.42 78.30
N THR A 203 22.07 12.25 79.62
CA THR A 203 23.27 12.42 80.44
C THR A 203 24.42 11.48 80.07
N ASP A 204 24.11 10.28 79.58
CA ASP A 204 25.09 9.32 79.04
C ASP A 204 24.84 9.07 77.54
N LYS A 205 25.17 10.11 76.75
CA LYS A 205 24.96 10.13 75.30
C LYS A 205 25.64 8.97 74.58
N ASN A 206 26.86 8.60 75.00
CA ASN A 206 27.64 7.58 74.30
C ASN A 206 27.05 6.18 74.48
N ALA A 207 26.63 5.81 75.69
CA ALA A 207 25.99 4.53 75.93
C ALA A 207 24.61 4.41 75.23
N GLU A 208 23.86 5.51 75.14
CA GLU A 208 22.54 5.51 74.48
C GLU A 208 22.66 5.46 72.95
N ILE A 209 23.69 6.08 72.36
CA ILE A 209 24.01 5.93 70.94
C ILE A 209 24.39 4.48 70.62
N GLU A 210 25.18 3.82 71.47
CA GLU A 210 25.59 2.42 71.27
C GLU A 210 24.39 1.46 71.31
N LYS A 211 23.41 1.68 72.20
CA LYS A 211 22.15 0.92 72.20
C LYS A 211 21.40 1.07 70.88
N CYS A 212 21.36 2.28 70.31
CA CYS A 212 20.75 2.51 69.01
C CYS A 212 21.52 1.84 67.87
N THR A 213 22.85 1.71 67.92
CA THR A 213 23.65 1.09 66.85
C THR A 213 23.48 -0.43 66.79
N ILE A 214 23.40 -1.10 67.94
CA ILE A 214 23.27 -2.57 68.03
C ILE A 214 21.82 -3.07 68.00
N ALA A 215 20.83 -2.18 68.06
CA ALA A 215 19.41 -2.55 68.03
C ALA A 215 19.04 -3.37 66.78
N PRO A 216 18.15 -4.36 66.89
CA PRO A 216 17.68 -5.16 65.76
C PRO A 216 17.00 -4.28 64.69
N LYS A 217 16.97 -4.77 63.45
CA LYS A 217 16.37 -4.04 62.32
C LYS A 217 14.85 -3.89 62.56
N PRO A 218 14.29 -2.67 62.41
CA PRO A 218 12.85 -2.44 62.51
C PRO A 218 12.05 -3.32 61.54
N ASP A 219 10.88 -3.79 61.99
CA ASP A 219 9.96 -4.57 61.17
C ASP A 219 9.50 -3.78 59.93
N THR A 220 9.39 -4.48 58.80
CA THR A 220 8.94 -3.90 57.52
C THR A 220 7.84 -4.70 56.84
N SER A 221 7.20 -5.63 57.58
CA SER A 221 6.15 -6.50 57.06
C SER A 221 4.92 -5.73 56.55
N HIS A 222 4.55 -4.63 57.22
CA HIS A 222 3.46 -3.74 56.84
C HIS A 222 3.69 -3.01 55.50
N LEU A 223 4.92 -3.04 54.97
CA LEU A 223 5.26 -2.51 53.64
C LEU A 223 5.21 -3.59 52.56
N ASN A 224 4.63 -4.76 52.84
CA ASN A 224 4.47 -5.84 51.87
C ASN A 224 3.33 -5.56 50.86
N ILE A 225 3.67 -5.52 49.57
CA ILE A 225 2.69 -5.37 48.48
C ILE A 225 2.42 -6.77 47.89
N THR A 226 1.14 -7.10 47.71
CA THR A 226 0.72 -8.35 47.04
C THR A 226 0.26 -8.04 45.63
N PHE A 227 0.78 -8.79 44.65
CA PHE A 227 0.43 -8.61 43.24
C PHE A 227 -0.57 -9.69 42.79
N PRO A 228 -1.67 -9.32 42.10
CA PRO A 228 -2.65 -10.29 41.61
C PRO A 228 -2.11 -11.12 40.44
N ASN A 229 -2.46 -12.41 40.35
CA ASN A 229 -2.07 -13.25 39.21
C ASN A 229 -2.76 -12.79 37.92
N LEU A 230 -2.05 -12.86 36.81
CA LEU A 230 -2.62 -12.59 35.49
C LEU A 230 -3.60 -13.71 35.10
N PRO A 231 -4.78 -13.40 34.54
CA PRO A 231 -5.65 -14.41 33.97
C PRO A 231 -4.97 -15.11 32.77
N PRO A 232 -5.34 -16.36 32.43
CA PRO A 232 -4.84 -17.03 31.23
C PRO A 232 -5.40 -16.37 29.95
N ASN A 233 -4.62 -16.40 28.84
CA ASN A 233 -5.07 -15.90 27.55
C ASN A 233 -6.20 -16.81 27.01
N PRO A 234 -7.43 -16.30 26.78
CA PRO A 234 -8.51 -17.11 26.22
C PRO A 234 -8.25 -17.57 24.77
N GLY A 235 -7.34 -16.92 24.06
CA GLY A 235 -7.00 -17.22 22.66
C GLY A 235 -8.08 -16.78 21.67
N CYS A 236 -7.65 -16.41 20.46
CA CYS A 236 -8.57 -16.15 19.35
C CYS A 236 -8.43 -17.27 18.30
N GLN A 237 -9.55 -17.89 17.91
CA GLN A 237 -9.52 -18.92 16.87
C GLN A 237 -9.53 -18.27 15.49
N ASP A 238 -8.57 -18.68 14.66
CA ASP A 238 -8.45 -18.22 13.28
C ASP A 238 -9.76 -18.46 12.48
N PRO A 239 -10.01 -17.66 11.43
CA PRO A 239 -11.12 -17.93 10.54
C PRO A 239 -10.92 -19.29 9.85
N VAL A 240 -12.01 -20.03 9.62
CA VAL A 240 -11.96 -21.36 8.98
C VAL A 240 -12.54 -21.34 7.57
N LEU A 241 -13.15 -20.22 7.19
CA LEU A 241 -13.86 -20.05 5.92
C LEU A 241 -13.16 -18.94 5.13
N PHE A 242 -12.46 -19.34 4.08
CA PHE A 242 -11.70 -18.45 3.18
C PHE A 242 -11.94 -18.89 1.75
N PRO A 243 -12.01 -17.96 0.78
CA PRO A 243 -11.92 -18.31 -0.62
C PRO A 243 -10.80 -19.33 -0.86
N CYS A 244 -11.16 -20.37 -1.62
CA CYS A 244 -10.25 -21.40 -2.13
C CYS A 244 -9.77 -22.41 -1.08
N ASN A 245 -10.28 -22.35 0.16
CA ASN A 245 -10.04 -23.40 1.14
C ASN A 245 -11.09 -24.52 1.07
N GLY A 246 -10.77 -25.70 1.62
CA GLY A 246 -11.66 -26.87 1.57
C GLY A 246 -13.09 -26.60 2.04
N PRO A 247 -13.31 -25.99 3.23
CA PRO A 247 -14.64 -25.65 3.71
C PRO A 247 -15.44 -24.71 2.79
N TYR A 248 -14.81 -23.68 2.24
CA TYR A 248 -15.43 -22.74 1.32
C TYR A 248 -15.78 -23.42 -0.01
N LEU A 249 -14.86 -24.18 -0.59
CA LEU A 249 -15.08 -24.91 -1.82
C LEU A 249 -16.22 -25.92 -1.68
N ALA A 250 -16.30 -26.61 -0.53
CA ALA A 250 -17.42 -27.49 -0.22
C ALA A 250 -18.77 -26.74 -0.17
N ALA A 251 -18.78 -25.50 0.32
CA ALA A 251 -19.99 -24.68 0.43
C ALA A 251 -20.49 -24.14 -0.92
N ILE A 252 -19.60 -23.83 -1.87
CA ILE A 252 -19.98 -23.29 -3.19
C ILE A 252 -20.11 -24.35 -4.29
N LYS A 253 -19.72 -25.59 -4.01
CA LYS A 253 -19.69 -26.67 -5.01
C LYS A 253 -21.10 -27.03 -5.48
N VAL A 254 -21.30 -26.97 -6.79
CA VAL A 254 -22.50 -27.47 -7.46
C VAL A 254 -22.08 -28.61 -8.39
N SER A 255 -22.69 -29.78 -8.22
CA SER A 255 -22.29 -30.98 -8.97
C SER A 255 -22.47 -30.81 -10.48
N GLY A 256 -21.41 -31.10 -11.25
CA GLY A 256 -21.43 -31.11 -12.72
C GLY A 256 -21.29 -29.72 -13.37
N MET A 257 -20.80 -28.71 -12.66
CA MET A 257 -20.45 -27.41 -13.22
C MET A 257 -19.06 -26.96 -12.80
N ASP A 258 -18.34 -26.37 -13.76
CA ASP A 258 -17.03 -25.77 -13.51
C ASP A 258 -17.21 -24.38 -12.91
N LEU A 259 -16.53 -24.14 -11.78
CA LEU A 259 -16.43 -22.81 -11.18
C LEU A 259 -15.19 -22.12 -11.75
N PRO A 260 -15.26 -20.81 -12.05
CA PRO A 260 -14.07 -20.05 -12.43
C PRO A 260 -13.01 -20.05 -11.32
N ASP A 261 -11.78 -19.71 -11.71
CA ASP A 261 -10.64 -19.66 -10.80
C ASP A 261 -10.94 -18.82 -9.55
N CYS A 262 -10.45 -19.32 -8.44
CA CYS A 262 -10.80 -18.80 -7.13
C CYS A 262 -9.81 -17.69 -6.72
N ASN A 263 -10.35 -16.52 -6.39
CA ASN A 263 -9.54 -15.38 -5.96
C ASN A 263 -9.03 -15.58 -4.53
N THR A 264 -7.72 -15.44 -4.32
CA THR A 264 -7.12 -15.56 -2.99
C THR A 264 -7.35 -14.30 -2.16
N CYS A 265 -7.50 -14.46 -0.84
CA CYS A 265 -7.64 -13.34 0.08
C CYS A 265 -6.28 -12.84 0.58
N PRO A 266 -6.01 -11.53 0.54
CA PRO A 266 -4.87 -10.95 1.24
C PRO A 266 -5.13 -11.00 2.75
N MET A 267 -4.64 -12.07 3.39
CA MET A 267 -4.77 -12.25 4.83
C MET A 267 -3.78 -11.37 5.59
N PRO A 268 -4.21 -10.63 6.63
CA PRO A 268 -3.30 -9.86 7.45
C PRO A 268 -2.40 -10.81 8.24
N SER A 269 -1.08 -10.69 8.05
CA SER A 269 -0.07 -11.41 8.82
C SER A 269 -0.13 -11.03 10.31
N PRO A 270 0.20 -11.95 11.24
CA PRO A 270 0.25 -11.64 12.67
C PRO A 270 1.18 -10.46 12.93
N PRO A 271 0.89 -9.62 13.95
CA PRO A 271 1.77 -8.52 14.29
C PRO A 271 3.12 -9.12 14.68
N GLY A 272 4.15 -8.80 13.90
CA GLY A 272 5.53 -9.07 14.30
C GLY A 272 5.82 -8.42 15.66
N PRO A 273 6.92 -8.81 16.35
CA PRO A 273 7.42 -8.02 17.49
C PRO A 273 7.44 -6.56 17.08
N PRO A 274 7.10 -5.59 17.97
CA PRO A 274 6.90 -4.20 17.60
C PRO A 274 8.10 -3.75 16.80
N GLY A 275 7.91 -3.72 15.49
CA GLY A 275 8.84 -3.06 14.62
C GLY A 275 8.83 -1.60 15.03
N PRO A 276 9.89 -0.85 14.72
CA PRO A 276 9.74 0.61 14.73
C PRO A 276 8.45 0.94 13.97
N PRO A 277 7.63 1.87 14.47
CA PRO A 277 6.31 2.17 13.92
C PRO A 277 6.38 2.16 12.40
N VAL A 278 5.48 1.41 11.75
CA VAL A 278 5.32 1.48 10.29
C VAL A 278 5.28 2.97 9.95
N PRO A 279 6.22 3.50 9.14
CA PRO A 279 6.14 4.89 8.72
C PRO A 279 4.96 4.96 7.75
N LEU A 280 3.75 5.19 8.27
CA LEU A 280 2.61 5.64 7.50
C LEU A 280 2.67 7.16 7.49
N GLY A 281 2.94 7.71 6.29
CA GLY A 281 3.09 9.14 6.05
C GLY A 281 4.52 9.53 5.70
N ASP A 282 5.11 8.88 4.70
CA ASP A 282 6.08 9.53 3.85
C ASP A 282 5.24 10.65 3.16
N SER A 283 5.12 11.81 3.80
CA SER A 283 4.25 12.92 3.38
C SER A 283 4.98 13.71 2.31
N PHE A 284 4.42 13.73 1.12
CA PHE A 284 5.04 14.40 -0.01
C PHE A 284 4.05 15.36 -0.62
N ALA A 285 4.31 16.64 -0.41
CA ALA A 285 3.80 17.65 -1.30
C ALA A 285 4.88 17.96 -2.35
N ALA A 286 4.42 18.35 -3.54
CA ALA A 286 5.15 18.90 -4.66
C ALA A 286 4.14 19.30 -5.72
N GLY A 287 4.39 20.40 -6.43
CA GLY A 287 3.41 20.97 -7.37
C GLY A 287 2.33 21.84 -6.72
N GLY A 288 2.45 22.08 -5.40
CA GLY A 288 1.58 23.00 -4.68
C GLY A 288 0.26 22.42 -4.19
N ALA A 289 0.11 21.10 -4.21
CA ALA A 289 -0.90 20.37 -3.45
C ALA A 289 -0.24 19.44 -2.44
N PHE A 290 -0.91 19.22 -1.31
CA PHE A 290 -0.55 18.27 -0.28
C PHE A 290 -1.50 17.08 -0.31
N HIS A 291 -0.92 15.88 -0.25
CA HIS A 291 -1.62 14.62 -0.26
C HIS A 291 -1.33 13.85 1.02
N LEU A 292 -2.36 13.20 1.55
CA LEU A 292 -2.30 12.45 2.80
C LEU A 292 -3.25 11.27 2.74
N ILE A 293 -2.98 10.23 3.50
CA ILE A 293 -3.92 9.13 3.74
C ILE A 293 -4.28 9.16 5.22
N ASP A 294 -5.56 9.34 5.52
CA ASP A 294 -6.08 9.32 6.88
C ASP A 294 -7.09 8.18 7.07
N THR A 295 -7.80 8.14 8.20
CA THR A 295 -8.81 7.10 8.47
C THR A 295 -9.99 7.06 7.50
N GLN A 296 -10.23 8.15 6.77
CA GLN A 296 -11.33 8.30 5.82
C GLN A 296 -10.87 8.12 4.36
N GLY A 297 -9.57 7.97 4.12
CA GLY A 297 -8.99 7.71 2.81
C GLY A 297 -7.99 8.78 2.38
N TYR A 298 -7.80 8.90 1.06
CA TYR A 298 -6.86 9.85 0.47
C TYR A 298 -7.41 11.27 0.55
N LYS A 299 -6.77 12.13 1.34
CA LYS A 299 -7.08 13.57 1.44
C LYS A 299 -6.11 14.38 0.59
N VAL A 300 -6.62 15.44 -0.03
CA VAL A 300 -5.83 16.39 -0.81
C VAL A 300 -6.28 17.82 -0.54
N TRP A 301 -5.33 18.75 -0.52
CA TRP A 301 -5.62 20.18 -0.59
C TRP A 301 -4.49 20.93 -1.30
N GLY A 302 -4.80 22.13 -1.79
CA GLY A 302 -3.89 23.05 -2.46
C GLY A 302 -4.22 23.30 -3.92
N ASN A 303 -3.20 23.45 -4.76
CA ASN A 303 -3.37 23.74 -6.18
C ASN A 303 -3.99 22.54 -6.91
N CYS A 304 -5.17 22.68 -7.50
CA CYS A 304 -5.86 21.56 -8.15
C CYS A 304 -5.06 20.89 -9.28
N GLY A 305 -4.37 21.69 -10.12
CA GLY A 305 -3.52 21.12 -11.17
C GLY A 305 -2.39 20.26 -10.61
N GLY A 306 -1.80 20.68 -9.48
CA GLY A 306 -0.81 19.90 -8.73
C GLY A 306 -1.43 18.72 -7.98
N ALA A 307 -2.71 18.78 -7.64
CA ALA A 307 -3.46 17.71 -6.99
C ALA A 307 -3.82 16.55 -7.94
N GLY A 308 -3.51 16.65 -9.24
CA GLY A 308 -4.01 15.71 -10.24
C GLY A 308 -5.53 15.84 -10.45
N VAL A 309 -6.08 17.02 -10.18
CA VAL A 309 -7.51 17.34 -10.23
C VAL A 309 -7.78 18.30 -11.36
N GLU A 310 -8.85 18.03 -12.10
CA GLU A 310 -9.33 18.94 -13.14
C GLU A 310 -9.71 20.30 -12.52
N PRO A 311 -9.18 21.45 -13.01
CA PRO A 311 -9.45 22.77 -12.42
C PRO A 311 -10.93 23.14 -12.29
N ALA A 312 -11.81 22.55 -13.11
CA ALA A 312 -13.26 22.74 -13.07
C ALA A 312 -13.95 22.00 -11.90
N LYS A 313 -13.27 21.02 -11.28
CA LYS A 313 -13.80 20.20 -10.17
C LYS A 313 -13.32 20.66 -8.78
N CYS A 314 -12.66 21.82 -8.72
CA CYS A 314 -12.21 22.41 -7.47
C CYS A 314 -13.40 22.97 -6.65
N PRO A 315 -13.60 22.53 -5.40
CA PRO A 315 -14.78 22.89 -4.62
C PRO A 315 -14.76 24.32 -4.05
N ASP A 316 -13.57 24.87 -3.78
CA ASP A 316 -13.45 26.08 -2.94
C ASP A 316 -13.22 27.37 -3.74
N HIS A 317 -12.45 27.31 -4.84
CA HIS A 317 -12.11 28.47 -5.67
C HIS A 317 -11.62 27.97 -7.05
N PRO A 318 -11.71 28.75 -8.14
CA PRO A 318 -11.13 28.35 -9.43
C PRO A 318 -9.66 27.94 -9.28
N GLY A 319 -9.40 26.65 -9.48
CA GLY A 319 -8.07 26.02 -9.41
C GLY A 319 -7.52 25.74 -8.01
N ARG A 320 -8.31 25.74 -6.93
CA ARG A 320 -7.82 25.49 -5.55
C ARG A 320 -8.76 24.63 -4.69
N ILE A 321 -8.14 23.86 -3.80
CA ILE A 321 -8.74 23.12 -2.69
C ILE A 321 -8.15 23.70 -1.40
N LEU A 322 -8.94 24.31 -0.53
CA LEU A 322 -8.49 24.98 0.70
C LEU A 322 -8.72 24.14 1.95
N THR A 323 -9.63 23.16 1.88
CA THR A 323 -9.91 22.20 2.94
C THR A 323 -9.56 20.76 2.50
N PRO A 324 -9.08 19.89 3.40
CA PRO A 324 -8.78 18.49 3.07
C PRO A 324 -9.99 17.80 2.43
N THR A 325 -9.87 17.50 1.14
CA THR A 325 -10.94 16.90 0.34
C THR A 325 -10.58 15.47 -0.03
N LEU A 326 -11.56 14.57 -0.07
CA LEU A 326 -11.33 13.19 -0.50
C LEU A 326 -10.89 13.18 -1.97
N LEU A 327 -9.72 12.64 -2.27
CA LEU A 327 -9.14 12.62 -3.61
C LEU A 327 -10.08 11.97 -4.64
N GLN A 328 -10.78 10.89 -4.24
CA GLN A 328 -11.74 10.20 -5.09
C GLN A 328 -12.93 11.08 -5.51
N SER A 329 -13.31 12.09 -4.72
CA SER A 329 -14.40 12.99 -5.08
C SER A 329 -14.01 14.06 -6.10
N VAL A 330 -12.70 14.22 -6.38
CA VAL A 330 -12.17 15.30 -7.23
C VAL A 330 -11.32 14.80 -8.41
N MET A 331 -10.84 13.55 -8.40
CA MET A 331 -10.14 12.95 -9.56
C MET A 331 -11.09 12.50 -10.68
N THR A 332 -10.58 12.47 -11.90
CA THR A 332 -11.18 11.73 -13.02
C THR A 332 -10.59 10.32 -13.06
N GLY A 333 -11.43 9.28 -12.97
CA GLY A 333 -11.00 7.88 -13.03
C GLY A 333 -10.61 7.28 -11.67
N SER A 334 -10.27 5.99 -11.69
CA SER A 334 -9.97 5.20 -10.50
C SER A 334 -8.74 4.34 -10.73
N PHE A 335 -7.90 4.18 -9.71
CA PHE A 335 -6.86 3.15 -9.70
C PHE A 335 -7.49 1.75 -9.81
N PRO A 336 -6.76 0.75 -10.33
CA PRO A 336 -7.22 -0.63 -10.30
C PRO A 336 -7.54 -1.07 -8.86
N ALA A 337 -8.71 -1.69 -8.68
CA ALA A 337 -9.18 -2.08 -7.36
C ALA A 337 -8.35 -3.23 -6.74
N ASP A 338 -7.73 -4.03 -7.60
CA ASP A 338 -6.88 -5.19 -7.28
C ASP A 338 -5.45 -4.81 -6.89
N ASP A 339 -5.01 -3.60 -7.23
CA ASP A 339 -3.66 -3.12 -6.92
C ASP A 339 -3.66 -1.64 -6.53
N PRO A 340 -4.26 -1.31 -5.36
CA PRO A 340 -4.42 0.06 -4.94
C PRO A 340 -3.05 0.73 -4.71
N PRO A 341 -2.95 2.04 -4.93
CA PRO A 341 -1.74 2.79 -4.58
C PRO A 341 -1.45 2.60 -3.08
N ALA A 342 -0.17 2.39 -2.77
CA ALA A 342 0.32 2.20 -1.41
C ALA A 342 1.21 3.38 -0.96
N LYS A 343 1.87 4.04 -1.91
CA LYS A 343 2.66 5.25 -1.69
C LYS A 343 2.40 6.23 -2.81
N VAL A 344 2.37 7.51 -2.47
CA VAL A 344 2.32 8.61 -3.44
C VAL A 344 3.66 9.33 -3.41
N PHE A 345 4.09 9.84 -4.55
CA PHE A 345 5.20 10.76 -4.68
C PHE A 345 4.74 11.87 -5.63
N THR A 346 4.70 13.09 -5.14
CA THR A 346 4.23 14.23 -5.92
C THR A 346 5.44 14.96 -6.51
N THR A 347 5.27 15.64 -7.64
CA THR A 347 6.26 16.57 -8.22
C THR A 347 5.60 17.84 -8.72
N ARG A 348 6.37 18.78 -9.30
CA ARG A 348 5.81 20.03 -9.81
C ARG A 348 4.75 19.82 -10.90
N TYR A 349 4.88 18.76 -11.69
CA TYR A 349 4.08 18.56 -12.90
C TYR A 349 3.13 17.35 -12.84
N GLY A 350 3.18 16.53 -11.79
CA GLY A 350 2.26 15.41 -11.65
C GLY A 350 2.49 14.61 -10.37
N ASN A 351 1.58 13.66 -10.12
CA ASN A 351 1.68 12.74 -9.00
C ASN A 351 2.01 11.35 -9.51
N PHE A 352 2.84 10.65 -8.77
CA PHE A 352 3.27 9.30 -9.04
C PHE A 352 2.85 8.40 -7.89
N TRP A 353 2.60 7.14 -8.18
CA TRP A 353 2.05 6.22 -7.20
C TRP A 353 2.77 4.88 -7.30
N LEU A 354 3.18 4.31 -6.17
CA LEU A 354 3.65 2.93 -6.12
C LEU A 354 2.53 2.08 -5.54
N SER A 355 2.10 1.07 -6.28
CA SER A 355 1.10 0.11 -5.84
C SER A 355 1.70 -0.97 -4.94
N GLN A 356 0.84 -1.82 -4.35
CA GLN A 356 1.31 -2.92 -3.50
C GLN A 356 2.05 -4.00 -4.28
N SER A 357 1.66 -4.23 -5.54
CA SER A 357 2.34 -5.18 -6.44
C SER A 357 3.69 -4.65 -6.95
N GLY A 358 3.99 -3.37 -6.72
CA GLY A 358 5.23 -2.71 -7.13
C GLY A 358 5.18 -2.11 -8.53
N LYS A 359 3.97 -1.82 -9.05
CA LYS A 359 3.76 -1.03 -10.26
C LYS A 359 3.82 0.46 -9.93
N VAL A 360 4.35 1.24 -10.87
CA VAL A 360 4.42 2.71 -10.73
C VAL A 360 3.37 3.33 -11.64
N TRP A 361 2.56 4.24 -11.13
CA TRP A 361 1.52 4.96 -11.86
C TRP A 361 1.78 6.46 -11.84
N SER A 362 1.20 7.21 -12.76
CA SER A 362 1.17 8.68 -12.72
C SER A 362 -0.22 9.25 -13.00
N THR A 363 -0.52 10.41 -12.40
CA THR A 363 -1.72 11.22 -12.64
C THR A 363 -1.30 12.68 -12.85
N GLY A 364 -1.75 13.34 -13.93
CA GLY A 364 -1.47 14.75 -14.22
C GLY A 364 -0.64 14.97 -15.48
N THR A 365 -0.28 16.22 -15.79
CA THR A 365 0.49 16.58 -16.99
C THR A 365 1.92 16.10 -16.89
N THR A 366 2.18 14.84 -17.24
CA THR A 366 3.54 14.35 -17.47
C THR A 366 4.08 14.98 -18.76
N GLY A 367 4.46 16.26 -18.72
CA GLY A 367 5.07 16.98 -19.85
C GLY A 367 6.45 16.46 -20.27
N ILE A 368 6.82 15.26 -19.85
CA ILE A 368 8.19 14.72 -19.84
C ILE A 368 8.26 13.39 -20.58
N TRP A 369 7.15 12.67 -20.70
CA TRP A 369 7.11 11.43 -21.45
C TRP A 369 6.20 11.65 -22.65
N ASN A 370 6.78 11.90 -23.83
CA ASN A 370 6.08 11.72 -25.11
C ASN A 370 5.86 10.21 -25.39
N GLU A 371 5.42 9.44 -24.38
CA GLU A 371 5.03 8.04 -24.55
C GLU A 371 3.57 7.94 -25.00
N PRO A 372 3.20 6.96 -25.84
CA PRO A 372 1.81 6.60 -26.05
C PRO A 372 1.19 6.14 -24.72
N GLY A 373 0.25 6.92 -24.17
CA GLY A 373 -0.47 6.59 -22.92
C GLY A 373 -0.17 7.53 -21.74
N ALA A 374 0.95 8.27 -21.77
CA ALA A 374 1.19 9.39 -20.88
C ALA A 374 0.39 10.59 -21.38
N GLY A 375 -0.91 10.60 -21.06
CA GLY A 375 -1.91 11.51 -21.63
C GLY A 375 -1.46 12.97 -21.60
N LYS A 376 -1.43 13.61 -22.78
CA LYS A 376 -1.36 15.06 -22.90
C LYS A 376 -2.66 15.65 -22.35
N GLY A 377 -2.69 15.94 -21.05
CA GLY A 377 -3.83 16.60 -20.39
C GLY A 377 -4.91 15.66 -19.84
N GLU A 378 -4.64 14.36 -19.73
CA GLU A 378 -5.57 13.43 -19.08
C GLU A 378 -5.21 13.28 -17.60
N TYR A 379 -6.11 13.67 -16.71
CA TYR A 379 -5.99 13.51 -15.25
C TYR A 379 -6.30 12.06 -14.80
N LEU A 380 -6.08 11.07 -15.68
CA LEU A 380 -6.34 9.65 -15.44
C LEU A 380 -5.08 8.96 -14.89
N PRO A 381 -5.20 7.97 -13.99
CA PRO A 381 -4.07 7.14 -13.59
C PRO A 381 -3.53 6.27 -14.74
N THR A 382 -2.24 6.43 -15.07
CA THR A 382 -1.53 5.66 -16.11
C THR A 382 -0.37 4.86 -15.52
N GLU A 383 -0.24 3.57 -15.85
CA GLU A 383 0.92 2.74 -15.46
C GLU A 383 2.19 3.16 -16.23
N LEU A 384 3.30 3.39 -15.54
CA LEU A 384 4.58 3.79 -16.10
C LEU A 384 5.45 2.59 -16.45
N PHE A 385 5.93 2.58 -17.70
CA PHE A 385 6.84 1.55 -18.23
C PHE A 385 6.37 0.09 -18.04
N PRO A 386 5.09 -0.25 -18.31
CA PRO A 386 4.54 -1.58 -18.04
C PRO A 386 5.34 -2.69 -18.74
N SER A 387 5.70 -2.49 -20.01
CA SER A 387 6.49 -3.46 -20.80
C SER A 387 7.90 -3.67 -20.23
N PHE A 388 8.52 -2.64 -19.67
CA PHE A 388 9.87 -2.72 -19.14
C PHE A 388 9.92 -3.48 -17.80
N PHE A 389 8.94 -3.21 -16.93
CA PHE A 389 8.87 -3.82 -15.60
C PHE A 389 8.18 -5.19 -15.58
N ALA A 390 7.45 -5.59 -16.64
CA ALA A 390 6.73 -6.86 -16.71
C ALA A 390 7.57 -8.11 -16.33
N ASN A 391 8.86 -8.11 -16.68
CA ASN A 391 9.78 -9.23 -16.45
C ASN A 391 10.89 -8.90 -15.42
N LYS A 392 10.65 -7.94 -14.52
CA LYS A 392 11.61 -7.51 -13.50
C LYS A 392 11.05 -7.71 -12.09
N PRO A 393 11.93 -7.80 -11.07
CA PRO A 393 11.48 -7.74 -9.69
C PRO A 393 10.66 -6.47 -9.43
N PRO A 394 9.65 -6.52 -8.54
CA PRO A 394 8.82 -5.37 -8.21
C PRO A 394 9.61 -4.14 -7.77
N VAL A 395 9.15 -2.95 -8.13
CA VAL A 395 9.67 -1.69 -7.57
C VAL A 395 9.25 -1.61 -6.10
N ILE A 396 10.20 -1.35 -5.21
CA ILE A 396 9.92 -1.21 -3.76
C ILE A 396 9.96 0.24 -3.29
N LYS A 397 10.72 1.07 -4.01
CA LYS A 397 10.92 2.50 -3.77
C LYS A 397 11.22 3.18 -5.11
N PHE A 398 10.77 4.42 -5.24
CA PHE A 398 11.16 5.28 -6.34
C PHE A 398 11.20 6.72 -5.86
N ALA A 399 11.95 7.56 -6.53
CA ALA A 399 11.96 9.00 -6.27
C ALA A 399 12.26 9.75 -7.58
N GLY A 400 11.65 10.91 -7.78
CA GLY A 400 11.96 11.82 -8.88
C GLY A 400 12.38 13.20 -8.38
N ASN A 401 13.08 13.99 -9.18
CA ASN A 401 13.30 15.39 -8.84
C ASN A 401 12.05 16.25 -9.12
N GLU A 402 11.98 17.46 -8.56
CA GLU A 402 10.78 18.32 -8.66
C GLU A 402 10.42 18.68 -10.11
N ASP A 403 11.43 18.92 -10.94
CA ASP A 403 11.24 19.23 -12.37
C ASP A 403 10.95 17.97 -13.21
N ASN A 404 10.81 16.79 -12.60
CA ASN A 404 10.57 15.49 -13.26
C ASN A 404 11.63 15.10 -14.32
N ASN A 405 12.79 15.74 -14.29
CA ASN A 405 13.86 15.47 -15.22
C ASN A 405 14.54 14.13 -14.94
N ILE A 406 14.54 13.60 -13.72
CA ILE A 406 15.05 12.26 -13.42
C ILE A 406 14.09 11.55 -12.49
N MET A 407 13.81 10.30 -12.79
CA MET A 407 13.25 9.32 -11.87
C MET A 407 14.26 8.20 -11.60
N VAL A 408 14.33 7.75 -10.35
CA VAL A 408 15.14 6.61 -9.92
C VAL A 408 14.22 5.57 -9.28
N PHE A 409 14.38 4.32 -9.68
CA PHE A 409 13.62 3.16 -9.23
C PHE A 409 14.56 2.19 -8.52
N VAL A 410 14.16 1.72 -7.35
CA VAL A 410 14.84 0.65 -6.60
C VAL A 410 13.94 -0.57 -6.59
N LEU A 411 14.45 -1.67 -7.10
CA LEU A 411 13.72 -2.94 -7.20
C LEU A 411 13.99 -3.83 -5.99
N LYS A 412 13.14 -4.84 -5.79
CA LYS A 412 13.21 -5.78 -4.65
C LYS A 412 14.56 -6.51 -4.54
N ASP A 413 15.21 -6.77 -5.66
CA ASP A 413 16.55 -7.39 -5.69
C ASP A 413 17.69 -6.42 -5.32
N GLY A 414 17.39 -5.13 -5.17
CA GLY A 414 18.33 -4.05 -4.87
C GLY A 414 18.91 -3.37 -6.12
N SER A 415 18.51 -3.77 -7.32
CA SER A 415 18.94 -3.10 -8.54
C SER A 415 18.32 -1.69 -8.64
N VAL A 416 19.10 -0.76 -9.19
CA VAL A 416 18.71 0.64 -9.35
C VAL A 416 18.59 0.95 -10.83
N TYR A 417 17.47 1.54 -11.21
CA TYR A 417 17.20 2.01 -12.56
C TYR A 417 16.89 3.50 -12.53
N TRP A 418 17.12 4.19 -13.64
CA TRP A 418 16.78 5.60 -13.78
C TRP A 418 16.16 5.88 -15.15
N ALA A 419 15.30 6.88 -15.25
CA ALA A 419 14.76 7.36 -16.51
C ALA A 419 14.76 8.90 -16.51
N GLY A 420 14.94 9.52 -17.68
CA GLY A 420 14.76 10.96 -17.89
C GLY A 420 15.99 11.61 -18.53
N SER A 421 16.31 12.83 -18.13
CA SER A 421 17.53 13.54 -18.51
C SER A 421 18.70 13.25 -17.57
N LEU A 422 19.74 12.56 -18.04
CA LEU A 422 21.03 12.43 -17.36
C LEU A 422 22.16 12.67 -18.36
N LEU A 423 23.19 13.41 -17.94
CA LEU A 423 24.35 13.87 -18.70
C LEU A 423 24.01 14.58 -20.04
N GLY A 424 22.83 15.20 -20.13
CA GLY A 424 22.38 15.94 -21.32
C GLY A 424 21.63 15.09 -22.37
N GLY A 425 21.56 13.77 -22.22
CA GLY A 425 20.71 12.89 -23.01
C GLY A 425 19.32 12.74 -22.40
N TRP A 426 18.29 12.48 -23.21
CA TRP A 426 16.94 12.16 -22.77
C TRP A 426 16.65 10.68 -23.01
N VAL A 427 16.34 9.94 -21.94
CA VAL A 427 16.10 8.49 -22.01
C VAL A 427 14.66 8.21 -21.60
N THR A 428 13.88 7.70 -22.55
CA THR A 428 12.46 7.35 -22.38
C THR A 428 12.23 5.93 -21.86
N THR A 429 13.27 5.10 -21.72
CA THR A 429 13.16 3.75 -21.16
C THR A 429 14.15 3.59 -20.02
N PRO A 430 13.76 3.07 -18.85
CA PRO A 430 14.67 3.06 -17.71
C PRO A 430 15.98 2.29 -17.97
N GLU A 431 17.10 2.88 -17.58
CA GLU A 431 18.44 2.30 -17.69
C GLU A 431 18.99 1.90 -16.33
N LYS A 432 19.83 0.84 -16.30
CA LYS A 432 20.41 0.35 -15.05
C LYS A 432 21.53 1.27 -14.59
N VAL A 433 21.48 1.71 -13.34
CA VAL A 433 22.56 2.45 -12.69
C VAL A 433 23.60 1.48 -12.16
N LEU A 434 24.86 1.68 -12.51
CA LEU A 434 25.97 0.90 -11.97
C LEU A 434 26.32 1.38 -10.56
N MET A 435 25.76 0.72 -9.55
CA MET A 435 26.02 1.00 -8.13
C MET A 435 25.75 -0.23 -7.24
N PRO A 436 26.20 -0.22 -5.97
CA PRO A 436 25.89 -1.30 -5.03
C PRO A 436 24.38 -1.46 -4.78
N PRO A 437 23.92 -2.66 -4.38
CA PRO A 437 22.49 -2.91 -4.15
C PRO A 437 21.86 -1.91 -3.18
N ALA A 438 20.76 -1.28 -3.61
CA ALA A 438 20.05 -0.26 -2.85
C ALA A 438 18.92 -0.83 -2.00
N VAL A 439 18.53 -0.07 -0.97
CA VAL A 439 17.37 -0.34 -0.10
C VAL A 439 16.40 0.82 -0.01
N ASP A 440 16.86 2.05 -0.28
CA ASP A 440 16.01 3.23 -0.22
C ASP A 440 16.49 4.28 -1.21
N VAL A 441 15.56 5.13 -1.64
CA VAL A 441 15.83 6.28 -2.50
C VAL A 441 14.96 7.46 -2.07
N LYS A 442 15.55 8.65 -2.02
CA LYS A 442 14.91 9.89 -1.57
C LYS A 442 15.27 11.03 -2.52
N SER A 443 14.29 11.83 -2.91
CA SER A 443 14.48 12.93 -3.85
C SER A 443 14.78 14.26 -3.17
N SER A 444 15.55 15.10 -3.85
CA SER A 444 15.54 16.55 -3.66
C SER A 444 14.68 17.22 -4.72
N ALA A 445 14.13 18.35 -4.32
CA ALA A 445 13.40 19.20 -5.23
C ALA A 445 14.31 19.91 -6.25
N SER A 446 15.57 20.21 -5.94
CA SER A 446 16.35 21.17 -6.73
C SER A 446 17.40 20.61 -7.70
N ARG A 447 17.73 19.29 -7.72
CA ARG A 447 18.42 18.57 -8.85
C ARG A 447 18.97 17.16 -8.55
N HIS A 448 18.97 16.71 -7.30
CA HIS A 448 19.72 15.51 -6.87
C HIS A 448 18.79 14.47 -6.22
N ILE A 449 19.17 13.20 -6.28
CA ILE A 449 18.49 12.08 -5.64
C ILE A 449 19.53 11.35 -4.80
N ALA A 450 19.20 11.04 -3.54
CA ALA A 450 20.04 10.19 -2.70
C ALA A 450 19.54 8.76 -2.69
N VAL A 451 20.47 7.82 -2.76
CA VAL A 451 20.26 6.38 -2.71
C VAL A 451 21.02 5.82 -1.53
N LEU A 452 20.34 5.02 -0.70
CA LEU A 452 20.92 4.29 0.42
C LEU A 452 21.17 2.85 0.01
N THR A 453 22.40 2.37 0.14
CA THR A 453 22.78 0.98 -0.17
C THR A 453 22.53 0.03 0.99
N ARG A 454 22.47 -1.28 0.72
CA ARG A 454 22.40 -2.34 1.75
C ARG A 454 23.57 -2.28 2.73
N ALA A 455 24.74 -1.84 2.25
CA ALA A 455 25.93 -1.65 3.06
C ALA A 455 25.87 -0.37 3.93
N GLY A 456 24.84 0.47 3.76
CA GLY A 456 24.70 1.74 4.46
C GLY A 456 25.58 2.85 3.91
N GLU A 457 25.94 2.76 2.63
CA GLU A 457 26.56 3.88 1.90
C GLU A 457 25.48 4.78 1.33
N VAL A 458 25.75 6.09 1.30
CA VAL A 458 24.87 7.07 0.69
C VAL A 458 25.48 7.55 -0.62
N TRP A 459 24.71 7.45 -1.70
CA TRP A 459 25.10 7.84 -3.04
C TRP A 459 24.18 8.94 -3.56
N GLY A 460 24.73 9.88 -4.33
CA GLY A 460 23.97 10.88 -5.06
C GLY A 460 23.85 10.50 -6.54
N ILE A 461 22.71 10.83 -7.14
CA ILE A 461 22.43 10.79 -8.58
C ILE A 461 21.88 12.16 -8.98
N ALA A 462 22.38 12.74 -10.08
CA ALA A 462 21.94 14.06 -10.55
C ALA A 462 21.95 14.14 -12.08
N ARG A 463 21.27 15.15 -12.63
CA ARG A 463 21.12 15.35 -14.07
C ARG A 463 22.44 15.47 -14.82
N ASP A 464 23.43 16.06 -14.20
CA ASP A 464 24.68 16.50 -14.80
C ASP A 464 25.89 15.78 -14.19
N ARG A 465 25.64 14.68 -13.45
CA ARG A 465 26.70 13.96 -12.73
C ARG A 465 26.41 12.46 -12.65
N ALA A 466 27.40 11.66 -13.04
CA ALA A 466 27.39 10.21 -12.80
C ALA A 466 27.24 9.90 -11.29
N PRO A 467 26.64 8.76 -10.90
CA PRO A 467 26.45 8.41 -9.50
C PRO A 467 27.75 8.54 -8.69
N TRP A 468 27.68 9.22 -7.54
CA TRP A 468 28.85 9.43 -6.68
C TRP A 468 28.53 9.11 -5.22
N LYS A 469 29.53 8.63 -4.48
CA LYS A 469 29.41 8.37 -3.04
C LYS A 469 29.49 9.69 -2.27
N ILE A 470 28.62 9.89 -1.28
CA ILE A 470 28.66 11.04 -0.36
C ILE A 470 29.78 10.83 0.66
N GLU A 471 30.69 11.81 0.74
CA GLU A 471 31.82 11.81 1.65
C GLU A 471 31.46 12.39 3.03
N GLY A 472 32.29 12.10 4.04
CA GLY A 472 32.14 12.59 5.42
C GLY A 472 31.33 11.67 6.35
N LEU A 473 30.68 10.63 5.79
CA LEU A 473 30.07 9.58 6.61
C LEU A 473 31.14 8.59 7.11
N PRO A 474 31.08 8.18 8.39
CA PRO A 474 32.07 7.28 8.99
C PRO A 474 31.98 5.86 8.42
N ALA A 475 33.09 5.34 7.88
CA ALA A 475 33.14 3.99 7.28
C ALA A 475 32.76 2.85 8.25
N GLY A 476 33.05 3.02 9.55
CA GLY A 476 32.72 2.03 10.60
C GLY A 476 31.32 2.17 11.21
N ASP A 477 30.50 3.10 10.72
CA ASP A 477 29.18 3.38 11.30
C ASP A 477 28.16 3.68 10.18
N PRO A 478 27.63 2.63 9.53
CA PRO A 478 26.88 2.74 8.28
C PRO A 478 25.57 3.51 8.43
N ALA A 479 25.15 4.22 7.38
CA ALA A 479 23.85 4.89 7.35
C ALA A 479 22.70 3.86 7.37
N LYS A 480 21.66 4.16 8.15
CA LYS A 480 20.40 3.38 8.23
C LYS A 480 19.20 4.14 7.70
N LEU A 481 19.31 5.46 7.63
CA LEU A 481 18.28 6.34 7.12
C LEU A 481 18.94 7.50 6.38
N VAL A 482 18.35 7.88 5.25
CA VAL A 482 18.63 9.13 4.55
C VAL A 482 17.33 9.92 4.48
N VAL A 483 17.42 11.20 4.79
CA VAL A 483 16.35 12.17 4.59
C VAL A 483 16.89 13.18 3.60
N HIS A 484 16.19 13.35 2.49
CA HIS A 484 16.57 14.32 1.47
C HIS A 484 15.50 15.39 1.41
N MET A 485 15.94 16.65 1.46
CA MET A 485 15.08 17.84 1.44
C MET A 485 15.35 18.61 0.16
N GLN A 486 14.71 19.77 -0.05
CA GLN A 486 14.86 20.50 -1.32
C GLN A 486 16.32 20.80 -1.68
N SER A 487 17.12 21.29 -0.72
CA SER A 487 18.46 21.84 -0.95
C SER A 487 19.56 21.23 -0.09
N HIS A 488 19.20 20.33 0.82
CA HIS A 488 20.12 19.71 1.78
C HIS A 488 19.62 18.32 2.16
N ALA A 489 20.49 17.53 2.77
CA ALA A 489 20.21 16.16 3.12
C ALA A 489 20.82 15.79 4.47
N TRP A 490 20.24 14.77 5.06
CA TRP A 490 20.57 14.27 6.37
C TRP A 490 20.67 12.75 6.32
N ALA A 491 21.52 12.18 7.16
CA ALA A 491 21.61 10.73 7.35
C ALA A 491 21.68 10.40 8.84
N ARG A 492 21.01 9.32 9.23
CA ARG A 492 21.19 8.70 10.54
C ARG A 492 22.02 7.44 10.38
N THR A 493 23.09 7.36 11.14
CA THR A 493 23.99 6.19 11.20
C THR A 493 23.43 5.10 12.11
N GLN A 494 24.05 3.92 12.08
CA GLN A 494 23.68 2.78 12.92
C GLN A 494 23.83 3.08 14.42
N SER A 495 24.82 3.88 14.80
CA SER A 495 25.00 4.37 16.17
C SER A 495 23.93 5.40 16.60
N GLY A 496 23.08 5.84 15.67
CA GLY A 496 22.06 6.86 15.91
C GLY A 496 22.54 8.30 15.75
N ARG A 497 23.79 8.53 15.34
CA ARG A 497 24.31 9.88 15.07
C ARG A 497 23.77 10.44 13.76
N TRP A 498 23.49 11.74 13.76
CA TRP A 498 22.94 12.47 12.61
C TRP A 498 24.02 13.30 11.91
N TYR A 499 24.03 13.22 10.58
CA TYR A 499 24.92 13.96 9.72
C TYR A 499 24.11 14.76 8.73
N SER A 500 24.58 15.96 8.38
CA SER A 500 23.92 16.85 7.41
C SER A 500 24.90 17.44 6.40
N TRP A 501 24.44 17.61 5.16
CA TRP A 501 25.20 18.20 4.04
C TRP A 501 24.29 18.91 3.04
N GLY A 502 24.91 19.67 2.14
CA GLY A 502 24.26 20.46 1.10
C GLY A 502 24.28 21.96 1.42
N PHE A 503 23.24 22.64 0.94
CA PHE A 503 23.11 24.09 1.04
C PHE A 503 22.88 24.56 2.49
N ASN A 504 23.57 25.61 2.93
CA ASN A 504 23.54 26.07 4.33
C ASN A 504 23.50 27.60 4.54
N GLU A 505 23.10 28.40 3.56
CA GLU A 505 23.10 29.88 3.70
C GLU A 505 22.27 30.41 4.89
N TRP A 506 21.30 29.64 5.36
CA TRP A 506 20.37 30.02 6.42
C TRP A 506 20.52 29.17 7.68
N GLY A 507 21.56 28.33 7.78
CA GLY A 507 21.80 27.45 8.92
C GLY A 507 20.92 26.18 8.93
N GLN A 508 20.27 25.85 7.82
CA GLN A 508 19.35 24.72 7.70
C GLN A 508 20.02 23.34 7.88
N LEU A 509 21.35 23.25 7.82
CA LEU A 509 22.06 22.03 8.20
C LEU A 509 22.05 21.79 9.71
N GLY A 510 21.61 22.77 10.51
CA GLY A 510 21.48 22.65 11.94
C GLY A 510 22.80 22.32 12.63
N ARG A 511 23.93 22.77 12.08
CA ARG A 511 25.28 22.60 12.63
C ARG A 511 26.15 23.78 12.19
N ASP A 512 27.25 24.00 12.92
CA ASP A 512 28.25 24.96 12.48
C ASP A 512 29.01 24.41 11.26
N THR A 513 29.17 25.24 10.23
CA THR A 513 29.94 24.93 9.02
C THR A 513 31.12 25.88 8.82
N GLY A 514 31.41 26.76 9.78
CA GLY A 514 32.51 27.73 9.67
C GLY A 514 32.37 28.66 8.45
N GLY A 515 31.14 28.87 7.96
CA GLY A 515 30.86 29.70 6.77
C GLY A 515 31.07 29.01 5.42
N GLN A 516 31.45 27.73 5.38
CA GLN A 516 31.60 26.98 4.12
C GLN A 516 30.28 26.37 3.63
N ILE A 517 30.16 26.19 2.30
CA ILE A 517 29.11 25.36 1.68
C ILE A 517 29.35 23.92 2.16
N GLY A 518 28.34 23.28 2.76
CA GLY A 518 28.48 21.97 3.39
C GLY A 518 28.50 20.81 2.39
N SER A 519 29.45 20.77 1.46
CA SER A 519 29.51 19.74 0.42
C SER A 519 29.72 18.31 0.97
N ALA A 520 30.43 18.16 2.10
CA ALA A 520 30.60 16.90 2.80
C ALA A 520 29.62 16.74 3.99
N ALA A 521 29.25 15.50 4.29
CA ALA A 521 28.48 15.15 5.48
C ALA A 521 29.25 15.48 6.75
N GLY A 522 28.63 16.27 7.63
CA GLY A 522 29.20 16.64 8.92
C GLY A 522 28.26 16.31 10.06
N LEU A 523 28.83 15.95 11.21
CA LEU A 523 28.08 15.59 12.41
C LEU A 523 27.28 16.79 12.93
N VAL A 524 26.03 16.53 13.30
CA VAL A 524 25.13 17.53 13.90
C VAL A 524 25.27 17.47 15.41
N THR A 525 25.81 18.53 16.01
CA THR A 525 26.12 18.60 17.46
C THR A 525 25.46 19.78 18.17
N THR A 526 24.72 20.64 17.47
CA THR A 526 24.21 21.90 18.03
C THR A 526 22.78 21.80 18.59
N LEU A 527 22.15 20.63 18.50
CA LEU A 527 20.87 20.37 19.19
C LEU A 527 21.05 20.53 20.71
N PRO A 528 20.03 21.00 21.44
CA PRO A 528 20.06 21.01 22.90
C PRO A 528 20.39 19.62 23.46
N SER A 529 21.21 19.55 24.51
CA SER A 529 21.77 18.28 25.02
C SER A 529 20.72 17.30 25.57
N ASP A 530 19.56 17.81 25.98
CA ASP A 530 18.41 17.06 26.46
C ASP A 530 17.48 16.57 25.33
N GLU A 531 17.67 17.05 24.11
CA GLU A 531 16.82 16.73 22.96
C GLU A 531 17.43 15.64 22.08
N LYS A 532 16.77 14.48 22.06
CA LYS A 532 17.22 13.31 21.28
C LYS A 532 16.43 13.19 19.97
N PRO A 533 17.04 13.45 18.80
CA PRO A 533 16.35 13.41 17.50
C PRO A 533 15.97 11.98 17.07
N VAL A 534 14.69 11.74 16.79
CA VAL A 534 14.17 10.46 16.29
C VAL A 534 13.74 10.51 14.82
N GLN A 535 13.31 11.67 14.34
CA GLN A 535 12.93 11.90 12.96
C GLN A 535 13.41 13.29 12.52
N VAL A 536 13.80 13.39 11.24
CA VAL A 536 14.15 14.64 10.58
C VAL A 536 13.21 14.80 9.39
N ALA A 537 12.70 16.02 9.19
CA ALA A 537 11.91 16.43 8.04
C ALA A 537 12.39 17.81 7.56
N GLY A 538 12.10 18.20 6.33
CA GLY A 538 12.50 19.53 5.87
C GLY A 538 11.82 20.00 4.59
N GLY A 539 11.60 21.30 4.54
CA GLY A 539 11.06 22.04 3.39
C GLY A 539 12.14 22.78 2.62
N ASP A 540 11.76 23.81 1.87
CA ASP A 540 12.73 24.67 1.19
C ASP A 540 13.61 25.40 2.20
N ARG A 541 14.89 24.99 2.31
CA ARG A 541 15.91 25.59 3.19
C ARG A 541 15.48 25.66 4.68
N ALA A 542 14.63 24.75 5.12
CA ALA A 542 14.21 24.61 6.52
C ALA A 542 14.29 23.14 6.96
N THR A 543 14.80 22.90 8.16
CA THR A 543 14.86 21.58 8.80
C THR A 543 14.02 21.55 10.06
N PHE A 544 13.37 20.41 10.29
CA PHE A 544 12.62 20.07 11.49
C PHE A 544 13.18 18.78 12.08
N VAL A 545 13.31 18.75 13.40
CA VAL A 545 13.71 17.60 14.20
C VAL A 545 12.60 17.28 15.16
N LEU A 546 12.06 16.06 15.09
CA LEU A 546 11.20 15.49 16.11
C LEU A 546 12.06 14.75 17.13
N THR A 547 11.82 14.98 18.41
CA THR A 547 12.60 14.39 19.50
C THR A 547 11.87 13.25 20.20
N GLU A 548 12.58 12.42 20.97
CA GLU A 548 12.00 11.32 21.75
C GLU A 548 10.86 11.79 22.69
N SER A 549 10.94 13.02 23.18
CA SER A 549 9.91 13.63 24.03
C SER A 549 8.66 14.10 23.26
N GLY A 550 8.66 13.99 21.93
CA GLY A 550 7.57 14.44 21.07
C GLY A 550 7.52 15.96 20.87
N LYS A 551 8.66 16.65 21.02
CA LYS A 551 8.81 18.06 20.66
C LYS A 551 9.37 18.20 19.24
N ILE A 552 9.06 19.33 18.60
CA ILE A 552 9.64 19.68 17.30
C ILE A 552 10.55 20.90 17.45
N LEU A 553 11.79 20.78 17.00
CA LEU A 553 12.71 21.89 16.80
C LEU A 553 12.86 22.20 15.32
N SER A 554 13.06 23.46 14.98
CA SER A 554 13.17 23.94 13.61
C SER A 554 14.33 24.91 13.43
N VAL A 555 14.91 24.95 12.23
CA VAL A 555 16.05 25.82 11.86
C VAL A 555 16.01 26.11 10.35
N GLY A 556 16.55 27.24 9.93
CA GLY A 556 16.64 27.66 8.53
C GLY A 556 15.77 28.87 8.17
N VAL A 557 15.25 28.86 6.95
CA VAL A 557 14.39 29.91 6.40
C VAL A 557 13.00 29.87 7.06
N ASN A 558 12.50 31.06 7.41
CA ASN A 558 11.21 31.26 8.08
C ASN A 558 10.25 32.21 7.36
N SER A 559 10.46 32.48 6.07
CA SER A 559 9.46 33.24 5.29
C SER A 559 8.11 32.52 5.37
N HIS A 560 7.03 33.29 5.55
CA HIS A 560 5.66 32.79 5.77
C HIS A 560 5.46 32.00 7.08
N GLY A 561 6.40 32.08 8.02
CA GLY A 561 6.28 31.45 9.34
C GLY A 561 6.39 29.92 9.34
N ARG A 562 7.01 29.34 8.31
CA ARG A 562 7.14 27.87 8.14
C ARG A 562 7.84 27.17 9.31
N LEU A 563 8.66 27.87 10.09
CA LEU A 563 9.32 27.29 11.27
C LEU A 563 8.38 27.12 12.46
N GLY A 564 7.18 27.72 12.45
CA GLY A 564 6.15 27.52 13.48
C GLY A 564 6.48 28.16 14.84
N ASP A 565 7.38 29.14 14.88
CA ASP A 565 7.82 29.81 16.10
C ASP A 565 7.04 31.09 16.43
N GLY A 566 6.01 31.39 15.64
CA GLY A 566 5.16 32.59 15.73
C GLY A 566 5.76 33.83 15.05
N THR A 567 6.91 33.70 14.39
CA THR A 567 7.61 34.79 13.71
C THR A 567 7.81 34.49 12.23
N THR A 568 8.39 35.44 11.49
CA THR A 568 8.89 35.22 10.12
C THR A 568 10.42 35.35 10.03
N THR A 569 11.10 35.41 11.18
CA THR A 569 12.55 35.61 11.26
C THR A 569 13.30 34.31 11.02
N HIS A 570 14.27 34.32 10.10
CA HIS A 570 15.11 33.17 9.83
C HIS A 570 15.94 32.78 11.07
N ARG A 571 16.16 31.48 11.26
CA ARG A 571 16.82 30.94 12.45
C ARG A 571 18.05 30.15 12.04
N ARG A 572 19.23 30.60 12.44
CA ARG A 572 20.49 29.84 12.26
C ARG A 572 20.79 28.87 13.41
N THR A 573 19.98 28.94 14.46
CA THR A 573 20.03 28.08 15.64
C THR A 573 18.66 27.45 15.85
N TRP A 574 18.62 26.29 16.52
CA TRP A 574 17.39 25.57 16.79
C TRP A 574 16.41 26.42 17.60
N THR A 575 15.15 26.46 17.14
CA THR A 575 14.03 27.03 17.88
C THR A 575 12.94 25.98 18.05
N TYR A 576 12.16 26.09 19.12
CA TYR A 576 10.98 25.23 19.29
C TYR A 576 9.83 25.70 18.41
N VAL A 577 9.15 24.75 17.77
CA VAL A 577 7.80 24.95 17.25
C VAL A 577 6.87 25.18 18.45
N LYS A 578 6.05 26.23 18.38
CA LYS A 578 5.14 26.62 19.47
C LYS A 578 3.72 26.16 19.18
N ASN A 579 2.83 26.28 20.16
CA ASN A 579 1.39 26.03 20.01
C ASN A 579 1.00 24.58 19.63
N LEU A 580 1.87 23.61 19.92
CA LEU A 580 1.53 22.19 19.92
C LEU A 580 1.14 21.77 21.35
N PRO A 581 0.21 20.79 21.53
CA PRO A 581 -0.26 20.43 22.86
C PRO A 581 0.84 19.73 23.68
N ALA A 582 1.12 20.23 24.88
CA ALA A 582 2.17 19.68 25.74
C ALA A 582 1.82 18.30 26.32
N ASP A 583 0.53 17.99 26.43
CA ASP A 583 -0.03 16.75 26.96
C ASP A 583 -0.30 15.69 25.89
N ASP A 584 -0.06 16.01 24.61
CA ASP A 584 -0.29 15.13 23.47
C ASP A 584 0.95 15.15 22.54
N PRO A 585 1.98 14.36 22.86
CA PRO A 585 3.28 14.40 22.19
C PRO A 585 3.17 14.17 20.68
N VAL A 586 4.01 14.87 19.90
CA VAL A 586 4.13 14.61 18.47
C VAL A 586 4.77 13.26 18.23
N VAL A 587 4.21 12.50 17.28
CA VAL A 587 4.74 11.20 16.84
C VAL A 587 5.22 11.22 15.39
N TRP A 588 4.88 12.28 14.64
CA TRP A 588 5.33 12.46 13.27
C TRP A 588 5.38 13.94 12.89
N ALA A 589 6.43 14.34 12.16
CA ALA A 589 6.55 15.68 11.57
C ALA A 589 6.87 15.60 10.07
N GLY A 590 6.39 16.58 9.31
CA GLY A 590 6.67 16.70 7.88
C GLY A 590 6.77 18.16 7.46
N ALA A 591 7.37 18.41 6.31
CA ALA A 591 7.44 19.73 5.73
C ALA A 591 7.56 19.64 4.22
N PHE A 592 7.09 20.68 3.54
CA PHE A 592 7.19 20.79 2.10
C PHE A 592 7.20 22.25 1.66
N GLU A 593 8.16 22.64 0.82
CA GLU A 593 8.37 24.02 0.37
C GLU A 593 8.28 25.04 1.53
N TYR A 594 7.12 25.68 1.67
CA TYR A 594 6.80 26.76 2.60
C TYR A 594 5.79 26.33 3.68
N GLN A 595 5.41 25.05 3.73
CA GLN A 595 4.42 24.47 4.63
C GLN A 595 5.04 23.39 5.52
N SER A 596 4.44 23.21 6.69
CA SER A 596 4.94 22.33 7.74
C SER A 596 3.77 21.66 8.46
N PHE A 597 4.02 20.45 8.96
CA PHE A 597 2.99 19.55 9.46
C PHE A 597 3.45 18.79 10.69
N ALA A 598 2.50 18.45 11.56
CA ALA A 598 2.73 17.60 12.72
C ALA A 598 1.52 16.73 13.02
N ARG A 599 1.76 15.51 13.49
CA ARG A 599 0.73 14.61 14.01
C ARG A 599 1.06 14.22 15.44
N THR A 600 0.07 14.32 16.31
CA THR A 600 0.19 13.93 17.72
C THR A 600 -0.18 12.47 17.97
N LYS A 601 0.15 11.97 19.15
CA LYS A 601 -0.14 10.60 19.60
C LYS A 601 -1.63 10.29 19.59
N SER A 602 -2.48 11.26 19.94
CA SER A 602 -3.94 11.10 19.87
C SER A 602 -4.51 11.09 18.45
N GLY A 603 -3.68 11.37 17.43
CA GLY A 603 -4.08 11.38 16.02
C GLY A 603 -4.50 12.75 15.48
N LYS A 604 -4.34 13.84 16.26
CA LYS A 604 -4.60 15.21 15.78
C LYS A 604 -3.54 15.63 14.77
N PHE A 605 -3.97 16.32 13.72
CA PHE A 605 -3.10 16.82 12.66
C PHE A 605 -3.02 18.35 12.69
N PHE A 606 -1.80 18.87 12.62
CA PHE A 606 -1.51 20.30 12.61
C PHE A 606 -0.78 20.67 11.33
N SER A 607 -1.05 21.88 10.84
CA SER A 607 -0.44 22.46 9.64
C SER A 607 -0.12 23.93 9.86
N TRP A 608 0.94 24.44 9.24
CA TRP A 608 1.31 25.87 9.28
C TRP A 608 2.24 26.26 8.13
N GLY A 609 2.55 27.56 8.02
CA GLY A 609 3.39 28.14 6.98
C GLY A 609 2.57 28.93 5.95
N TYR A 610 2.98 28.85 4.69
CA TYR A 610 2.39 29.62 3.59
C TYR A 610 0.96 29.19 3.25
N GLY A 611 0.02 30.14 3.36
CA GLY A 611 -1.38 29.95 3.04
C GLY A 611 -1.79 30.58 1.71
N GLN A 612 -1.10 31.63 1.25
CA GLN A 612 -1.47 32.30 0.00
C GLN A 612 -1.24 31.39 -1.21
N GLY A 613 -2.30 30.99 -1.91
CA GLY A 613 -2.18 30.23 -3.15
C GLY A 613 -1.96 28.71 -3.02
N LYS A 614 -1.80 28.13 -1.83
CA LYS A 614 -1.74 26.66 -1.61
C LYS A 614 -2.59 26.16 -0.43
N GLY A 615 -3.04 27.03 0.47
CA GLY A 615 -3.85 26.66 1.64
C GLY A 615 -3.11 25.75 2.63
N VAL A 616 -3.16 26.05 3.92
CA VAL A 616 -2.62 25.14 4.95
C VAL A 616 -3.62 24.04 5.34
N GLY A 617 -4.77 23.96 4.66
CA GLY A 617 -5.85 23.01 4.94
C GLY A 617 -6.92 23.55 5.90
N ASP A 618 -6.84 24.82 6.30
CA ASP A 618 -7.75 25.43 7.29
C ASP A 618 -8.93 26.20 6.65
N GLY A 619 -9.15 26.02 5.34
CA GLY A 619 -10.18 26.75 4.58
C GLY A 619 -9.83 28.21 4.28
N THR A 620 -8.65 28.70 4.69
CA THR A 620 -8.22 30.09 4.46
C THR A 620 -7.02 30.18 3.53
N ARG A 621 -6.73 31.41 3.08
CA ARG A 621 -5.51 31.75 2.30
C ARG A 621 -4.47 32.49 3.15
N GLN A 622 -4.63 32.50 4.47
CA GLN A 622 -3.75 33.25 5.36
C GLN A 622 -2.54 32.40 5.72
N ASP A 623 -1.37 33.04 5.77
CA ASP A 623 -0.19 32.42 6.34
C ASP A 623 -0.44 32.13 7.82
N ARG A 624 -0.01 30.94 8.26
CA ARG A 624 -0.09 30.54 9.66
C ARG A 624 1.33 30.45 10.21
N HIS A 625 1.70 31.41 11.06
CA HIS A 625 3.04 31.41 11.66
C HIS A 625 3.15 30.48 12.88
N LEU A 626 2.03 29.89 13.29
CA LEU A 626 1.91 28.89 14.35
C LEU A 626 1.11 27.69 13.81
N PRO A 627 1.39 26.47 14.28
CA PRO A 627 0.56 25.29 14.08
C PRO A 627 -0.92 25.57 14.33
N VAL A 628 -1.76 25.24 13.35
CA VAL A 628 -3.23 25.21 13.46
C VAL A 628 -3.73 23.78 13.30
N LEU A 629 -4.73 23.39 14.10
CA LEU A 629 -5.40 22.10 14.03
C LEU A 629 -6.24 22.01 12.74
N ILE A 630 -6.13 20.90 12.03
CA ILE A 630 -6.94 20.58 10.85
C ILE A 630 -7.93 19.47 11.22
N PRO A 631 -9.17 19.80 11.63
CA PRO A 631 -10.10 18.82 12.19
C PRO A 631 -10.62 17.80 11.16
N GLU A 632 -10.55 18.11 9.87
CA GLU A 632 -10.98 17.23 8.77
C GLU A 632 -10.00 16.09 8.49
N VAL A 633 -8.82 16.11 9.13
CA VAL A 633 -7.79 15.06 9.02
C VAL A 633 -7.68 14.35 10.36
N ALA A 634 -7.94 13.04 10.35
CA ALA A 634 -7.93 12.24 11.57
C ALA A 634 -7.17 10.92 11.37
N PHE A 635 -6.24 10.66 12.29
CA PHE A 635 -5.51 9.40 12.35
C PHE A 635 -5.91 8.57 13.57
N PRO A 636 -5.69 7.24 13.55
CA PRO A 636 -5.81 6.43 14.75
C PRO A 636 -4.81 6.90 15.82
N ALA A 637 -5.20 6.82 17.09
CA ALA A 637 -4.27 7.01 18.20
C ALA A 637 -3.20 5.90 18.19
N VAL A 638 -1.97 6.24 18.59
CA VAL A 638 -0.80 5.34 18.59
C VAL A 638 -0.34 5.03 20.01
#